data_AF-A0A7X9FHJ0-F1
#
_entry.id   AF-A0A7X9FHJ0-F1
#
_cell.length_a   1.000
_cell.length_b   1.000
_cell.length_c   1.000
_cell.angle_alpha   90.00
_cell.angle_beta   90.00
_cell.angle_gamma   90.00
#
_symmetry.space_group_name_H-M   'P 1'
#
loop_
_entity.id
_entity.type
_entity.pdbx_description
1 polymer ?
#
loop_
_entity_poly.entity_id
_entity_poly.type
_entity_poly.pdbx_seq_one_letter_code
_entity_poly.pdbx_strand_id
1 'polypeptide(L)'
;MAGLKAGEDAYGREIYAYWKREKFVFEAVERDDDFIAFSHGPGSYFAEYRRWPRHQRQAIRLARGRVLDIGRGAGRCLPYLKQQGLDGVGIDISPRAIKVCRERGLTESMCVRSWRSGRRWGRSIRSS
;
A
#
# COMPACT_ATOMS: atom_id res chain seq x y z
N MET A 1 0.03 -20.13 -3.54
CA MET A 1 1.01 -19.02 -3.59
C MET A 1 1.29 -18.58 -2.16
N ALA A 2 2.51 -18.69 -1.62
CA ALA A 2 2.77 -18.34 -0.20
C ALA A 2 2.94 -16.81 -0.04
N GLY A 3 1.87 -16.13 0.41
CA GLY A 3 1.90 -14.75 0.90
C GLY A 3 2.37 -14.66 2.36
N LEU A 4 2.30 -13.47 2.97
CA LEU A 4 2.57 -13.30 4.41
C LEU A 4 1.69 -14.25 5.24
N LYS A 5 2.26 -14.86 6.29
CA LYS A 5 1.46 -15.61 7.26
C LYS A 5 0.53 -14.66 8.01
N ALA A 6 -0.52 -15.21 8.61
CA ALA A 6 -1.55 -14.40 9.29
C ALA A 6 -0.97 -13.42 10.33
N GLY A 7 0.11 -13.81 11.04
CA GLY A 7 0.81 -13.00 12.04
C GLY A 7 1.96 -12.11 11.52
N GLU A 8 2.33 -12.23 10.24
CA GLU A 8 3.44 -11.46 9.63
C GLU A 8 2.95 -10.19 8.91
N ASP A 9 1.65 -9.87 9.02
CA ASP A 9 0.99 -8.78 8.31
C ASP A 9 0.36 -7.80 9.32
N ALA A 10 1.21 -7.23 10.18
CA ALA A 10 0.82 -6.27 11.21
C ALA A 10 0.24 -4.99 10.58
N TYR A 11 0.95 -4.41 9.62
CA TYR A 11 0.50 -3.25 8.85
C TYR A 11 -0.87 -3.48 8.19
N GLY A 12 -1.04 -4.61 7.50
CA GLY A 12 -2.31 -4.95 6.86
C GLY A 12 -3.48 -5.12 7.84
N ARG A 13 -3.20 -5.62 9.06
CA ARG A 13 -4.21 -5.68 10.13
C ARG A 13 -4.62 -4.29 10.57
N GLU A 14 -3.66 -3.39 10.79
CA GLU A 14 -3.90 -2.03 11.23
C GLU A 14 -4.81 -1.27 10.25
N ILE A 15 -4.44 -1.22 8.97
CA ILE A 15 -5.24 -0.51 7.96
C ILE A 15 -6.60 -1.16 7.72
N TYR A 16 -6.72 -2.49 7.85
CA TYR A 16 -7.99 -3.19 7.67
C TYR A 16 -8.94 -2.93 8.84
N ALA A 17 -8.44 -2.97 10.08
CA ALA A 17 -9.21 -2.63 11.27
C ALA A 17 -9.71 -1.18 11.21
N TYR A 18 -8.85 -0.25 10.79
CA TYR A 18 -9.24 1.15 10.57
C TYR A 18 -10.34 1.28 9.49
N TRP A 19 -10.20 0.58 8.37
CA TRP A 19 -11.22 0.57 7.32
C TRP A 19 -12.56 0.01 7.80
N LYS A 20 -12.54 -1.02 8.65
CA LYS A 20 -13.74 -1.61 9.28
C LYS A 20 -14.28 -0.77 10.45
N ARG A 21 -13.65 0.36 10.79
CA ARG A 21 -14.01 1.23 11.93
C ARG A 21 -13.98 0.50 13.27
N GLU A 22 -13.08 -0.48 13.39
CA GLU A 22 -12.80 -1.14 14.66
C GLU A 22 -12.07 -0.15 15.59
N LYS A 23 -12.32 -0.24 16.91
CA LYS A 23 -11.78 0.73 17.88
C LYS A 23 -10.25 0.64 17.97
N PHE A 24 -9.60 1.81 17.98
CA PHE A 24 -8.21 2.12 18.34
C PHE A 24 -7.16 1.05 18.02
N VAL A 25 -6.44 1.24 16.90
CA VAL A 25 -5.24 0.48 16.57
C VAL A 25 -4.06 1.45 16.49
N PHE A 26 -2.98 1.13 17.19
CA PHE A 26 -1.70 1.83 17.11
C PHE A 26 -0.63 0.86 16.62
N GLU A 27 0.25 1.33 15.75
CA GLU A 27 1.44 0.60 15.32
C GLU A 27 2.61 1.00 16.23
N ALA A 28 3.25 0.03 16.86
CA ALA A 28 4.52 0.22 17.53
C ALA A 28 5.64 -0.17 16.55
N VAL A 29 6.59 0.74 16.34
CA VAL A 29 7.79 0.53 15.54
C VAL A 29 8.95 0.39 16.50
N GLU A 30 9.53 -0.78 16.54
CA GLU A 30 10.77 -1.10 17.25
C GLU A 30 11.86 -1.39 16.22
N ARG A 31 13.04 -0.82 16.43
CA ARG A 31 14.22 -1.01 15.59
C ARG A 31 15.39 -1.47 16.45
N ASP A 32 16.39 -2.04 15.79
CA ASP A 32 17.62 -2.56 16.40
C ASP A 32 18.56 -1.47 16.94
N ASP A 33 18.29 -0.20 16.64
CA ASP A 33 18.96 0.98 17.19
C ASP A 33 18.26 1.57 18.43
N ASP A 34 17.54 0.73 19.18
CA ASP A 34 16.74 1.06 20.37
C ASP A 34 15.64 2.11 20.13
N PHE A 35 15.33 2.40 18.85
CA PHE A 35 14.25 3.31 18.51
C PHE A 35 12.90 2.64 18.73
N ILE A 36 12.08 3.26 19.58
CA ILE A 36 10.69 2.88 19.82
C ILE A 36 9.79 4.08 19.52
N ALA A 37 8.84 3.90 18.61
CA ALA A 37 7.82 4.91 18.34
C ALA A 37 6.44 4.30 18.19
N PHE A 38 5.42 5.07 18.58
CA PHE A 38 4.02 4.76 18.33
C PHE A 38 3.52 5.62 17.18
N SER A 39 2.83 5.00 16.22
CA SER A 39 2.18 5.72 15.13
C SER A 39 0.99 6.54 15.67
N HIS A 40 0.67 7.66 15.02
CA HIS A 40 -0.55 8.42 15.29
C HIS A 40 -1.80 7.75 14.66
N GLY A 41 -1.73 6.44 14.41
CA GLY A 41 -2.74 5.64 13.74
C GLY A 41 -2.66 5.69 12.20
N PRO A 42 -3.43 4.81 11.53
CA PRO A 42 -3.31 4.57 10.09
C PRO A 42 -4.04 5.60 9.21
N GLY A 43 -4.65 6.63 9.79
CA GLY A 43 -5.49 7.59 9.06
C GLY A 43 -4.75 8.31 7.92
N SER A 44 -3.43 8.51 8.06
CA SER A 44 -2.58 9.09 7.02
C SER A 44 -2.57 8.27 5.72
N TYR A 45 -2.71 6.94 5.79
CA TYR A 45 -2.77 6.05 4.63
C TYR A 45 -4.08 6.21 3.83
N PHE A 46 -5.13 6.75 4.46
CA PHE A 46 -6.43 7.03 3.84
C PHE A 46 -6.62 8.49 3.43
N ALA A 47 -5.68 9.36 3.78
CA ALA A 47 -5.82 10.79 3.62
C ALA A 47 -6.01 11.20 2.15
N GLU A 48 -6.88 12.20 1.93
CA GLU A 48 -7.04 12.86 0.64
C GLU A 48 -5.80 13.69 0.28
N TYR A 49 -5.58 13.92 -1.02
CA TYR A 49 -4.43 14.65 -1.57
C TYR A 49 -4.13 15.98 -0.85
N ARG A 50 -5.16 16.75 -0.47
CA ARG A 50 -5.02 18.05 0.21
C ARG A 50 -4.34 17.94 1.58
N ARG A 51 -4.50 16.80 2.26
CA ARG A 51 -3.95 16.53 3.61
C ARG A 51 -2.56 15.91 3.58
N TRP A 52 -2.02 15.56 2.41
CA TRP A 52 -0.68 14.97 2.33
C TRP A 52 0.40 16.01 2.65
N PRO A 53 1.55 15.61 3.24
CA PRO A 53 2.70 16.50 3.40
C PRO A 53 3.12 17.17 2.09
N ARG A 54 3.63 18.41 2.17
CA ARG A 54 4.00 19.22 1.00
C ARG A 54 4.93 18.49 0.03
N HIS A 55 5.94 17.79 0.55
CA HIS A 55 6.91 17.06 -0.27
C HIS A 55 6.25 15.91 -1.06
N GLN A 56 5.28 15.20 -0.48
CA GLN A 56 4.54 14.13 -1.18
C GLN A 56 3.66 14.72 -2.29
N ARG A 57 3.00 15.85 -2.01
CA ARG A 57 2.19 16.56 -3.02
C ARG A 57 3.03 17.07 -4.19
N GLN A 58 4.29 17.43 -3.95
CA GLN A 58 5.23 17.84 -5.00
C GLN A 58 5.70 16.62 -5.80
N ALA A 59 6.13 15.56 -5.12
CA ALA A 59 6.63 14.34 -5.78
C ALA A 59 5.58 13.68 -6.67
N ILE A 60 4.33 13.54 -6.21
CA ILE A 60 3.27 12.86 -6.98
C ILE A 60 2.93 13.60 -8.29
N ARG A 61 3.15 14.92 -8.38
CA ARG A 61 2.93 15.70 -9.61
C ARG A 61 3.96 15.44 -10.70
N LEU A 62 5.10 14.86 -10.34
CA LEU A 62 6.16 14.48 -11.27
C LEU A 62 5.84 13.17 -12.01
N ALA A 63 4.82 12.42 -11.57
CA ALA A 63 4.39 11.19 -12.23
C ALA A 63 3.92 11.47 -13.67
N ARG A 64 4.36 10.62 -14.61
CA ARG A 64 4.03 10.70 -16.04
C ARG A 64 3.91 9.29 -16.61
N GLY A 65 3.16 9.14 -17.70
CA GLY A 65 2.98 7.85 -18.37
C GLY A 65 2.23 6.83 -17.51
N ARG A 66 2.56 5.54 -17.69
CA ARG A 66 1.98 4.45 -16.91
C ARG A 66 2.70 4.30 -15.57
N VAL A 67 1.94 4.22 -14.49
CA VAL A 67 2.46 4.27 -13.11
C VAL A 67 2.43 2.89 -12.44
N LEU A 68 3.49 2.59 -11.69
CA LEU A 68 3.52 1.48 -10.73
C LEU A 68 3.53 2.05 -9.31
N ASP A 69 2.46 1.79 -8.55
CA ASP A 69 2.29 2.22 -7.16
C ASP A 69 2.81 1.11 -6.22
N ILE A 70 4.08 1.24 -5.79
CA ILE A 70 4.78 0.24 -4.96
C ILE A 70 4.49 0.50 -3.48
N GLY A 71 4.06 -0.54 -2.75
CA GLY A 71 3.65 -0.37 -1.35
C GLY A 71 2.35 0.41 -1.27
N ARG A 72 1.37 -0.02 -2.06
CA ARG A 72 0.10 0.68 -2.27
C ARG A 72 -0.67 0.97 -0.98
N GLY A 73 -0.54 0.11 0.03
CA GLY A 73 -1.23 0.22 1.31
C GLY A 73 -2.74 0.31 1.15
N ALA A 74 -3.35 1.33 1.78
CA ALA A 74 -4.78 1.58 1.63
C ALA A 74 -5.19 2.09 0.23
N GLY A 75 -4.23 2.47 -0.62
CA GLY A 75 -4.49 2.84 -2.02
C GLY A 75 -4.81 4.31 -2.26
N ARG A 76 -4.11 5.25 -1.60
CA ARG A 76 -4.35 6.69 -1.78
C ARG A 76 -3.73 7.31 -3.04
N CYS A 77 -2.63 6.75 -3.56
CA CYS A 77 -1.83 7.37 -4.61
C CYS A 77 -2.42 7.21 -6.01
N LEU A 78 -2.62 5.97 -6.46
CA LEU A 78 -3.08 5.70 -7.82
C LEU A 78 -4.47 6.29 -8.13
N PRO A 79 -5.47 6.31 -7.22
CA PRO A 79 -6.75 6.95 -7.53
C PRO A 79 -6.62 8.44 -7.83
N TYR A 80 -5.75 9.14 -7.10
CA TYR A 80 -5.42 10.53 -7.40
C TYR A 80 -4.80 10.67 -8.80
N LEU A 81 -3.83 9.81 -9.14
CA LEU A 81 -3.19 9.83 -10.47
C LEU A 81 -4.16 9.50 -11.61
N LYS A 82 -5.12 8.59 -11.38
CA LYS A 82 -6.21 8.30 -12.32
C LYS A 82 -7.10 9.51 -12.58
N GLN A 83 -7.41 10.30 -11.55
CA GLN A 83 -8.12 11.58 -11.72
C GLN A 83 -7.30 12.61 -12.50
N GLN A 84 -5.97 12.47 -12.56
CA GLN A 84 -5.09 13.29 -13.40
C GLN A 84 -4.89 12.72 -14.82
N GLY A 85 -5.64 11.67 -15.20
CA GLY A 85 -5.55 11.05 -16.52
C GLY A 85 -4.42 10.03 -16.70
N LEU A 86 -3.75 9.60 -15.61
CA LEU A 86 -2.72 8.57 -15.68
C LEU A 86 -3.31 7.18 -15.38
N ASP A 87 -2.81 6.17 -16.09
CA ASP A 87 -3.14 4.78 -15.84
C ASP A 87 -2.02 4.05 -15.08
N GLY A 88 -2.34 2.95 -14.42
CA GLY A 88 -1.34 2.20 -13.68
C GLY A 88 -1.88 1.04 -12.84
N VAL A 89 -0.94 0.35 -12.20
CA VAL A 89 -1.17 -0.79 -11.30
C VAL A 89 -0.54 -0.47 -9.95
N GLY A 90 -1.19 -0.87 -8.87
CA GLY A 90 -0.59 -0.84 -7.55
C GLY A 90 -0.32 -2.23 -6.99
N ILE A 91 0.79 -2.36 -6.28
CA ILE A 91 1.25 -3.61 -5.68
C ILE A 91 1.49 -3.43 -4.19
N ASP A 92 1.17 -4.46 -3.43
CA ASP A 92 1.49 -4.53 -2.00
C ASP A 92 1.83 -5.97 -1.60
N ILE A 93 2.67 -6.14 -0.59
CA ILE A 93 2.96 -7.47 -0.03
C ILE A 93 1.86 -7.95 0.90
N SER A 94 1.08 -7.02 1.47
CA SER A 94 0.01 -7.29 2.41
C SER A 94 -1.27 -7.74 1.70
N PRO A 95 -1.73 -8.98 1.93
CA PRO A 95 -3.02 -9.42 1.39
C PRO A 95 -4.18 -8.59 1.95
N ARG A 96 -4.08 -8.12 3.21
CA ARG A 96 -5.12 -7.27 3.82
C ARG A 96 -5.13 -5.86 3.25
N ALA A 97 -3.98 -5.27 2.91
CA ALA A 97 -3.93 -4.00 2.18
C ALA A 97 -4.66 -4.09 0.84
N ILE A 98 -4.41 -5.17 0.10
CA ILE A 98 -5.10 -5.44 -1.17
C ILE A 98 -6.60 -5.68 -0.96
N LYS A 99 -6.98 -6.35 0.13
CA LYS A 99 -8.40 -6.50 0.51
C LYS A 99 -9.07 -5.15 0.75
N VAL A 100 -8.44 -4.26 1.52
CA VAL A 100 -8.92 -2.88 1.73
C VAL A 100 -9.07 -2.16 0.39
N CYS A 101 -8.06 -2.22 -0.48
CA CYS A 101 -8.12 -1.61 -1.81
C CYS A 101 -9.33 -2.11 -2.62
N ARG A 102 -9.57 -3.43 -2.65
CA ARG A 102 -10.71 -4.02 -3.38
C ARG A 102 -12.05 -3.59 -2.82
N GLU A 103 -12.20 -3.59 -1.50
CA GLU A 103 -13.42 -3.12 -0.84
C GLU A 103 -13.68 -1.63 -1.08
N ARG A 104 -12.63 -0.84 -1.35
CA ARG A 104 -12.71 0.56 -1.76
C ARG A 104 -12.94 0.77 -3.27
N GLY A 105 -13.14 -0.30 -4.05
CA GLY A 105 -13.33 -0.25 -5.50
C GLY A 105 -12.04 -0.06 -6.31
N LEU A 106 -10.86 -0.26 -5.71
CA LEU A 106 -9.57 -0.09 -6.37
C LEU A 106 -9.11 -1.40 -7.03
N THR A 107 -9.67 -1.72 -8.20
CA THR A 107 -9.48 -3.00 -8.90
C THR A 107 -8.05 -3.26 -9.35
N GLU A 108 -7.29 -2.22 -9.70
CA GLU A 108 -5.89 -2.30 -10.17
C GLU A 108 -4.88 -2.53 -9.02
N SER A 109 -5.17 -3.51 -8.16
CA SER A 109 -4.41 -3.80 -6.95
C SER A 109 -4.03 -5.27 -6.89
N MET A 110 -2.73 -5.56 -6.86
CA MET A 110 -2.20 -6.93 -6.84
C MET A 110 -1.38 -7.20 -5.58
N CYS A 111 -1.61 -8.35 -4.96
CA CYS A 111 -0.73 -8.83 -3.90
C CYS A 111 0.49 -9.49 -4.53
N VAL A 112 1.68 -9.01 -4.19
CA VAL A 112 2.95 -9.55 -4.65
C VAL A 112 3.69 -10.19 -3.48
N ARG A 113 4.65 -11.06 -3.75
CA ARG A 113 5.49 -11.62 -2.67
C ARG A 113 6.70 -10.73 -2.47
N SER A 114 7.15 -10.60 -1.22
CA SER A 114 8.46 -10.02 -0.93
C SER A 114 9.56 -10.86 -1.62
N TRP A 115 10.58 -10.16 -2.12
CA TRP A 115 11.74 -10.80 -2.71
C TRP A 115 12.44 -11.65 -1.64
N ARG A 116 12.69 -12.91 -1.95
CA ARG A 116 13.56 -13.78 -1.16
C ARG A 116 14.72 -14.15 -2.08
N SER A 117 15.95 -13.90 -1.63
CA SER A 117 17.18 -14.28 -2.31
C SER A 117 17.08 -15.74 -2.77
N GLY A 118 17.13 -15.98 -4.10
CA GLY A 118 17.13 -17.32 -4.69
C GLY A 118 16.10 -17.63 -5.78
N ARG A 119 15.26 -16.69 -6.26
CA ARG A 119 14.36 -16.95 -7.41
C ARG A 119 14.48 -15.93 -8.53
N ARG A 120 14.73 -16.43 -9.74
CA ARG A 120 14.76 -15.69 -11.02
C ARG A 120 13.32 -15.30 -11.41
N TRP A 121 13.12 -14.05 -11.85
CA TRP A 121 11.85 -13.61 -12.44
C TRP A 121 11.58 -14.39 -13.73
N GLY A 122 10.63 -15.32 -13.69
CA GLY A 122 10.23 -16.18 -14.81
C GLY A 122 8.92 -15.70 -15.45
N ARG A 123 9.07 -15.12 -16.64
CA ARG A 123 8.10 -14.80 -17.71
C ARG A 123 6.65 -15.26 -17.51
N SER A 124 5.72 -14.30 -17.52
CA SER A 124 4.42 -14.43 -18.21
C SER A 124 3.69 -13.08 -18.18
N ILE A 125 4.04 -12.19 -19.11
CA ILE A 125 3.05 -11.27 -19.69
C ILE A 125 2.71 -11.90 -21.03
N ARG A 126 1.56 -12.57 -21.11
CA ARG A 126 0.92 -12.87 -22.40
C ARG A 126 -0.01 -11.70 -22.68
N SER A 127 0.31 -10.94 -23.72
CA SER A 127 -0.62 -10.07 -24.41
C SER A 127 -1.66 -10.93 -25.10
N SER A 128 -2.93 -10.65 -24.83
CA SER A 128 -4.07 -10.93 -25.71
C SER A 128 -4.49 -9.63 -26.37
#